data_AF-A0A3D1BQJ0-F1
#
_entry.id   AF-A0A3D1BQJ0-F1
#
_cell.length_a   1.000
_cell.length_b   1.000
_cell.length_c   1.000
_cell.angle_alpha   90.00
_cell.angle_beta   90.00
_cell.angle_gamma   90.00
#
_symmetry.space_group_name_H-M   'P 1'
#
loop_
_entity.id
_entity.type
_entity.pdbx_description
1 polymer ?
#
loop_
_entity_poly.entity_id
_entity_poly.type
_entity_poly.pdbx_seq_one_letter_code
_entity_poly.pdbx_strand_id
1 'polypeptide(L)'
;MRKTGFNPSMVFIDGNHRKEPVIRYFYTCKGLIAPDSVIIFDDINYSSGMNMAWNEIKRDPEVSVSIDIFQMGFVFFRGGIVKQDFQIRY
;
A
#
# COMPACT_ATOMS: atom_id res chain seq x y z
N MET A 1 -17.20 -10.80 8.60
CA MET A 1 -15.80 -11.28 8.46
C MET A 1 -15.32 -11.74 9.83
N ARG A 2 -14.67 -12.91 9.93
CA ARG A 2 -14.09 -13.40 11.20
C ARG A 2 -12.96 -12.46 11.61
N LYS A 3 -13.12 -11.76 12.73
CA LYS A 3 -12.00 -11.10 13.41
C LYS A 3 -11.17 -12.20 14.06
N THR A 4 -10.25 -12.78 13.30
CA THR A 4 -9.06 -13.41 13.89
C THR A 4 -8.41 -12.31 14.72
N GLY A 5 -8.01 -12.52 15.98
CA GLY A 5 -7.45 -11.47 16.84
C GLY A 5 -6.08 -10.92 16.38
N PHE A 6 -5.83 -10.92 15.06
CA PHE A 6 -4.59 -10.60 14.39
C PHE A 6 -4.82 -9.37 13.51
N ASN A 7 -4.25 -8.24 13.90
CA ASN A 7 -4.23 -7.00 13.15
C ASN A 7 -2.76 -6.54 13.01
N PRO A 8 -2.13 -6.71 11.84
CA PRO A 8 -0.73 -6.32 11.68
C PRO A 8 -0.59 -4.79 11.65
N SER A 9 0.32 -4.25 12.46
CA SER A 9 0.68 -2.82 12.42
C SER A 9 1.54 -2.45 11.21
N MET A 10 2.27 -3.42 10.65
CA MET A 10 3.14 -3.23 9.49
C MET A 10 3.06 -4.47 8.60
N VAL A 11 2.90 -4.26 7.30
CA VAL A 11 2.96 -5.30 6.28
C VAL A 11 3.96 -4.90 5.22
N PHE A 12 4.90 -5.77 4.89
CA PHE A 12 5.85 -5.60 3.79
C PHE A 12 5.52 -6.61 2.68
N ILE A 13 5.27 -6.11 1.48
CA ILE A 13 4.90 -6.90 0.30
C ILE A 13 6.09 -6.87 -0.67
N ASP A 14 6.85 -7.96 -0.66
CA ASP A 14 7.86 -8.30 -1.66
C ASP A 14 7.45 -9.63 -2.31
N GLY A 15 6.89 -9.55 -3.51
CA GLY A 15 6.14 -10.65 -4.11
C GLY A 15 6.26 -10.70 -5.63
N ASN A 16 5.23 -11.22 -6.31
CA ASN A 16 5.25 -11.56 -7.75
C ASN A 16 5.53 -10.38 -8.72
N HIS A 17 5.73 -9.14 -8.24
CA HIS A 17 6.00 -7.89 -9.00
C HIS A 17 5.17 -7.70 -10.27
N ARG A 18 3.96 -8.28 -10.26
CA ARG A 18 2.93 -8.17 -11.30
C ARG A 18 1.73 -7.47 -10.70
N LYS A 19 1.00 -6.75 -11.55
CA LYS A 19 -0.12 -5.92 -11.12
C LYS A 19 -1.16 -6.72 -10.33
N GLU A 20 -1.70 -7.78 -10.91
CA GLU A 20 -2.86 -8.49 -10.34
C GLU A 20 -2.54 -9.15 -8.99
N PRO A 21 -1.40 -9.84 -8.80
CA PRO A 21 -1.01 -10.33 -7.48
C PRO A 21 -0.86 -9.21 -6.44
N VAL A 22 -0.17 -8.12 -6.76
CA VAL A 22 0.08 -7.01 -5.83
C VAL A 22 -1.24 -6.36 -5.39
N ILE A 23 -2.17 -6.12 -6.32
CA ILE A 23 -3.50 -5.61 -6.00
C ILE A 23 -4.29 -6.57 -5.11
N ARG A 24 -4.23 -7.88 -5.36
CA ARG A 24 -4.87 -8.87 -4.47
C ARG A 24 -4.27 -8.86 -3.07
N TYR A 25 -2.95 -8.75 -2.95
CA TYR A 25 -2.28 -8.67 -1.65
C TYR A 25 -2.69 -7.41 -0.90
N PHE A 26 -2.73 -6.26 -1.58
CA PHE A 26 -3.20 -5.01 -1.01
C PHE A 26 -4.60 -5.14 -0.40
N TYR A 27 -5.60 -5.62 -1.14
CA TYR A 27 -6.96 -5.76 -0.61
C TYR A 27 -7.07 -6.81 0.50
N THR A 28 -6.29 -7.89 0.43
CA THR A 28 -6.24 -8.91 1.49
C THR A 28 -5.72 -8.31 2.79
N CYS A 29 -4.60 -7.58 2.72
CA CYS A 29 -3.99 -6.94 3.88
C CYS A 29 -4.83 -5.79 4.41
N LYS A 30 -5.43 -4.97 3.53
CA LYS A 30 -6.33 -3.88 3.89
C LYS A 30 -7.50 -4.36 4.76
N GLY A 31 -8.02 -5.56 4.50
CA GLY A 31 -9.08 -6.18 5.30
C GLY A 31 -8.67 -6.67 6.70
N LEU A 32 -7.38 -6.62 7.04
CA LEU A 32 -6.81 -7.15 8.30
C LEU A 32 -6.17 -6.07 9.17
N ILE A 33 -5.73 -4.95 8.59
CA ILE A 33 -4.97 -3.92 9.29
C ILE A 33 -5.83 -3.03 10.20
N ALA A 34 -5.17 -2.34 11.13
CA ALA A 34 -5.75 -1.27 11.93
C ALA A 34 -5.53 0.12 11.26
N PRO A 35 -6.26 1.17 11.66
CA PRO A 35 -6.13 2.51 11.05
C PRO A 35 -4.74 3.15 11.17
N ASP A 36 -3.93 2.72 12.14
CA ASP A 36 -2.55 3.17 12.38
C ASP A 36 -1.49 2.30 11.69
N SER A 37 -1.92 1.31 10.89
CA SER A 37 -1.00 0.44 10.16
C SER A 37 -0.39 1.08 8.93
N VAL A 38 0.72 0.50 8.48
CA VAL A 38 1.37 0.80 7.19
C VAL A 38 1.45 -0.46 6.33
N ILE A 39 1.21 -0.32 5.03
CA ILE A 39 1.55 -1.33 4.02
C ILE A 39 2.66 -0.78 3.14
N ILE A 40 3.71 -1.57 2.95
CA ILE A 40 4.90 -1.23 2.19
C ILE A 40 4.99 -2.18 1.01
N PHE A 41 5.29 -1.63 -0.16
CA PHE A 41 5.46 -2.36 -1.41
C PHE A 41 6.89 -2.17 -1.88
N ASP A 42 7.57 -3.27 -2.18
CA ASP A 42 8.87 -3.23 -2.83
C ASP A 42 8.72 -3.06 -4.35
N ASP A 43 9.76 -2.56 -5.00
CA ASP A 43 9.91 -2.48 -6.46
C ASP A 43 8.74 -1.77 -7.20
N ILE A 44 8.19 -0.71 -6.61
CA ILE A 44 7.02 0.01 -7.17
C ILE A 44 7.25 0.62 -8.56
N ASN A 45 8.52 0.86 -8.93
CA ASN A 45 8.92 1.40 -10.24
C ASN A 45 9.55 0.35 -11.18
N TYR A 46 9.57 -0.94 -10.81
CA TYR A 46 10.28 -1.99 -11.55
C TYR A 46 9.73 -2.25 -12.96
N SER A 47 8.41 -2.18 -13.14
CA SER A 47 7.75 -2.48 -14.42
C SER A 47 6.55 -1.56 -14.66
N SER A 48 6.03 -1.52 -15.89
CA SER A 48 4.77 -0.82 -16.18
C SER A 48 3.60 -1.39 -15.37
N GLY A 49 3.59 -2.71 -15.13
CA GLY A 49 2.63 -3.39 -14.27
C GLY A 49 2.69 -2.91 -12.82
N MET A 50 3.90 -2.77 -12.26
CA MET A 50 4.09 -2.24 -10.91
C MET A 50 3.71 -0.76 -10.81
N ASN A 51 4.07 0.05 -11.81
CA ASN A 51 3.63 1.44 -11.89
C ASN A 51 2.09 1.56 -11.93
N MET A 52 1.42 0.68 -12.68
CA MET A 52 -0.04 0.62 -12.71
C MET A 52 -0.62 0.19 -11.37
N ALA A 53 -0.02 -0.81 -10.71
CA ALA A 53 -0.45 -1.28 -9.39
C ALA A 53 -0.31 -0.18 -8.34
N TRP A 54 0.85 0.49 -8.31
CA TRP A 54 1.13 1.58 -7.38
C TRP A 54 0.14 2.74 -7.54
N ASN A 55 -0.12 3.16 -8.78
CA ASN A 55 -1.11 4.21 -9.04
C ASN A 55 -2.54 3.80 -8.66
N GLU A 56 -2.88 2.51 -8.77
CA GLU A 56 -4.18 2.00 -8.32
C GLU A 56 -4.28 1.97 -6.79
N ILE A 57 -3.25 1.47 -6.09
CA ILE A 57 -3.16 1.45 -4.63
C ILE A 57 -3.27 2.86 -4.05
N LYS A 58 -2.50 3.82 -4.57
CA LYS A 58 -2.57 5.22 -4.11
C LYS A 58 -3.95 5.83 -4.26
N ARG A 59 -4.73 5.43 -5.28
CA ARG A 59 -6.08 5.96 -5.53
C ARG A 59 -7.16 5.35 -4.64
N ASP A 60 -6.84 4.31 -3.87
CA ASP A 60 -7.81 3.72 -2.94
C ASP A 60 -8.32 4.79 -1.96
N PRO A 61 -9.65 4.87 -1.72
CA PRO A 61 -10.26 5.91 -0.89
C PRO A 61 -9.89 5.79 0.61
N GLU A 62 -9.46 4.62 1.08
CA GLU A 62 -9.01 4.43 2.47
C GLU A 62 -7.52 4.77 2.66
N VAL A 63 -6.75 4.86 1.57
CA VAL A 63 -5.36 5.34 1.63
C VAL A 63 -5.38 6.86 1.87
N SER A 64 -4.90 7.25 3.04
CA SER A 64 -4.79 8.64 3.48
C SER A 64 -3.49 9.29 3.04
N VAL A 65 -2.37 8.58 3.12
CA VAL A 65 -1.05 9.09 2.71
C VAL A 65 -0.36 8.02 1.90
N SER A 66 0.23 8.41 0.77
CA SER A 66 1.21 7.59 0.08
C SER A 66 2.58 8.27 0.04
N ILE A 67 3.64 7.48 0.14
CA ILE A 67 5.02 7.95 0.01
C ILE A 67 5.72 7.06 -1.01
N ASP A 68 6.25 7.68 -2.06
CA ASP A 68 7.05 7.06 -3.11
C ASP A 68 8.51 7.48 -2.91
N ILE A 69 9.39 6.52 -2.63
CA ILE A 69 10.84 6.74 -2.52
C ILE A 69 11.62 6.09 -3.67
N PHE A 70 11.00 6.03 -4.86
CA PHE A 70 11.47 5.33 -6.05
C PHE A 70 11.49 3.81 -5.94
N GLN A 71 12.27 3.22 -5.02
CA GLN A 71 12.35 1.76 -4.89
C GLN A 71 11.12 1.18 -4.17
N MET A 72 10.62 1.86 -3.14
CA MET A 72 9.50 1.41 -2.32
C MET A 72 8.36 2.41 -2.27
N GLY A 73 7.15 1.89 -2.06
CA GLY A 73 5.94 2.67 -1.81
C GLY A 73 5.35 2.35 -0.44
N PHE A 74 4.93 3.38 0.29
CA PHE A 74 4.30 3.26 1.61
C PHE A 74 2.87 3.80 1.52
N VAL A 75 1.91 3.12 2.14
CA VAL A 75 0.54 3.63 2.30
C VAL A 75 0.05 3.54 3.73
N PHE A 76 -0.61 4.61 4.17
CA PHE A 76 -1.18 4.78 5.50
C PHE A 76 -2.71 5.01 5.43
N PHE A 77 -3.44 4.65 6.48
CA PHE A 77 -4.92 4.60 6.51
C PHE A 77 -5.54 5.48 7.61
N ARG A 78 -4.82 6.54 8.01
CA ARG A 78 -5.20 7.36 9.16
C ARG A 78 -6.43 8.23 8.83
N GLY A 79 -7.45 8.14 9.68
CA GLY A 79 -8.62 9.01 9.58
C GLY A 79 -8.32 10.46 10.00
N GLY A 80 -9.12 11.40 9.51
CA GLY A 80 -9.07 12.82 9.91
C GLY A 80 -7.95 13.63 9.27
N ILE A 81 -7.24 13.09 8.29
CA ILE A 81 -6.24 13.81 7.49
C ILE A 81 -6.67 13.85 6.01
N VAL A 82 -6.28 14.92 5.32
CA VAL A 82 -6.52 15.07 3.88
C VAL A 82 -5.63 14.09 3.13
N LYS A 83 -6.16 13.50 2.05
CA LYS A 83 -5.39 12.59 1.19
C LYS A 83 -4.16 13.29 0.60
N GLN A 84 -2.98 12.70 0.75
CA GLN A 84 -1.72 13.26 0.24
C GLN A 84 -0.84 12.18 -0.42
N ASP A 85 -0.25 12.51 -1.56
CA ASP A 85 0.71 11.66 -2.24
C ASP A 85 2.07 12.37 -2.30
N PHE A 86 3.09 11.82 -1.63
CA PHE A 86 4.44 12.36 -1.61
C PHE A 86 5.34 11.55 -2.52
N GLN A 87 6.16 12.24 -3.31
CA GLN A 87 7.29 11.64 -4.01
C GLN A 87 8.58 12.27 -3.50
N ILE A 88 9.45 11.47 -2.88
CA ILE A 88 10.73 11.91 -2.35
C ILE A 88 11.80 11.60 -3.40
N ARG A 89 12.47 12.65 -3.87
CA ARG A 89 13.60 12.57 -4.81
C ARG A 89 14.82 13.18 -4.13
N TYR A 90 15.94 12.47 -4.18
CA TYR A 90 17.27 12.95 -3.79
C TYR A 90 18.18 13.07 -5.00
#